data_AF-A0A7J4FLC7-F1
#
_entry.id   AF-A0A7J4FLC7-F1
#
_cell.length_a   1.000
_cell.length_b   1.000
_cell.length_c   1.000
_cell.angle_alpha   90.00
_cell.angle_beta   90.00
_cell.angle_gamma   90.00
#
_symmetry.space_group_name_H-M   'P 1'
#
loop_
_entity.id
_entity.type
_entity.pdbx_description
1 polymer ?
#
loop_
_entity_poly.entity_id
_entity_poly.type
_entity_poly.pdbx_seq_one_letter_code
_entity_poly.pdbx_strand_id
1 'polypeptide(L)'
;MPRESRNKNPSRSRSIRKAYVKIATYRPPRSLIAAIVIGVSIFLLGGGIYDLFMNPLAVLPVGAGRFLAFIPYRINEQLLVGSIGVMILYALGALGLILIYYSTRYMHNQRYAFILMGIGASLLLISFIMVESILFWIMNY
;
A
#
# COMPACT_ATOMS: atom_id res chain seq x y z
N MET A 1 11.40 -62.74 13.01
CA MET A 1 10.49 -61.62 13.34
C MET A 1 11.31 -60.49 13.97
N PRO A 2 11.30 -59.28 13.39
CA PRO A 2 10.93 -58.11 14.19
C PRO A 2 10.00 -57.14 13.45
N ARG A 3 9.26 -56.37 14.25
CA ARG A 3 8.05 -55.59 13.93
C ARG A 3 8.33 -54.38 13.02
N GLU A 4 7.67 -54.34 11.87
CA GLU A 4 7.48 -53.13 11.08
C GLU A 4 6.74 -52.07 11.91
N SER A 5 7.38 -50.92 12.10
CA SER A 5 6.76 -49.70 12.62
C SER A 5 5.77 -49.16 11.58
N ARG A 6 4.51 -49.59 11.72
CA ARG A 6 3.38 -49.13 10.89
C ARG A 6 3.13 -47.65 11.18
N ASN A 7 3.72 -46.78 10.37
CA ASN A 7 3.66 -45.33 10.51
C ASN A 7 2.20 -44.84 10.45
N LYS A 8 1.67 -44.42 11.61
CA LYS A 8 0.27 -44.02 11.83
C LYS A 8 0.04 -42.57 11.39
N ASN A 9 -0.26 -42.36 10.11
CA ASN A 9 -1.34 -41.50 9.58
C ASN A 9 -1.08 -41.06 8.11
N PRO A 10 -1.41 -41.88 7.12
CA PRO A 10 -1.28 -41.52 5.70
C PRO A 10 -2.30 -40.45 5.25
N SER A 11 -3.28 -40.06 6.09
CA SER A 11 -4.32 -39.07 5.76
C SER A 11 -3.80 -37.62 5.84
N ARG A 12 -3.01 -37.29 6.87
CA ARG A 12 -2.48 -35.94 7.10
C ARG A 12 -1.42 -35.56 6.06
N SER A 13 -0.54 -36.51 5.72
CA SER A 13 0.45 -36.35 4.63
C SER A 13 -0.22 -36.16 3.26
N ARG A 14 -1.30 -36.90 2.97
CA ARG A 14 -2.09 -36.70 1.75
C ARG A 14 -2.78 -35.34 1.69
N SER A 15 -3.28 -34.83 2.82
CA SER A 15 -3.92 -33.51 2.89
C SER A 15 -2.91 -32.37 2.67
N ILE A 16 -1.73 -32.44 3.29
CA ILE A 16 -0.64 -31.46 3.12
C ILE A 16 -0.14 -31.46 1.67
N ARG A 17 0.06 -32.64 1.07
CA ARG A 17 0.46 -32.76 -0.34
C ARG A 17 -0.60 -32.19 -1.28
N LYS A 18 -1.90 -32.42 -1.01
CA LYS A 18 -3.00 -31.83 -1.80
C LYS A 18 -3.03 -30.31 -1.67
N ALA A 19 -2.84 -29.76 -0.47
CA ALA A 19 -2.77 -28.32 -0.24
C ALA A 19 -1.55 -27.70 -0.94
N TYR A 20 -0.38 -28.33 -0.84
CA TYR A 20 0.85 -27.90 -1.49
C TYR A 20 0.70 -27.88 -3.02
N VAL A 21 0.16 -28.95 -3.61
CA VAL A 21 -0.11 -29.00 -5.06
C VAL A 21 -1.14 -27.92 -5.44
N LYS A 22 -2.20 -27.71 -4.64
CA LYS A 22 -3.21 -26.69 -4.92
C LYS A 22 -2.64 -25.26 -4.91
N ILE A 23 -1.68 -24.97 -4.04
CA ILE A 23 -0.98 -23.68 -3.97
C ILE A 23 0.06 -23.58 -5.10
N ALA A 24 0.81 -24.65 -5.38
CA ALA A 24 1.84 -24.68 -6.42
C ALA A 24 1.26 -24.55 -7.84
N THR A 25 0.05 -25.06 -8.09
CA THR A 25 -0.65 -24.89 -9.37
C THR A 25 -1.53 -23.64 -9.41
N TYR A 26 -1.62 -22.87 -8.32
CA TYR A 26 -2.39 -21.64 -8.29
C TYR A 26 -1.66 -20.56 -9.11
N ARG A 27 -2.28 -20.14 -10.22
CA ARG A 27 -1.81 -18.99 -10.99
C ARG A 27 -2.55 -17.74 -10.49
N PRO A 28 -1.90 -16.87 -9.70
CA PRO A 28 -2.57 -15.68 -9.21
C PRO A 28 -3.01 -14.79 -10.38
N PRO A 29 -4.18 -14.12 -10.28
CA PRO A 29 -4.64 -13.23 -11.33
C PRO A 29 -3.68 -12.04 -11.46
N ARG A 30 -3.45 -11.57 -12.69
CA ARG A 30 -2.51 -10.47 -12.98
C ARG A 30 -2.84 -9.19 -12.20
N SER A 31 -4.12 -8.94 -11.94
CA SER A 31 -4.58 -7.81 -11.13
C SER A 31 -4.15 -7.91 -9.66
N LEU A 32 -4.15 -9.12 -9.08
CA LEU A 32 -3.68 -9.32 -7.71
C LEU A 32 -2.17 -9.08 -7.61
N ILE A 33 -1.40 -9.57 -8.59
CA ILE A 33 0.04 -9.32 -8.65
C ILE A 33 0.30 -7.82 -8.75
N ALA A 34 -0.41 -7.11 -9.64
CA ALA A 34 -0.29 -5.66 -9.78
C ALA A 34 -0.64 -4.93 -8.48
N ALA A 35 -1.73 -5.32 -7.80
CA ALA A 35 -2.13 -4.73 -6.53
C ALA A 35 -1.07 -4.94 -5.43
N ILE A 36 -0.47 -6.13 -5.36
CA ILE A 36 0.63 -6.42 -4.43
C ILE A 36 1.86 -5.55 -4.75
N VAL A 37 2.25 -5.47 -6.02
CA VAL A 37 3.40 -4.64 -6.43
C VAL A 37 3.16 -3.16 -6.10
N ILE A 38 1.96 -2.64 -6.33
CA ILE A 38 1.58 -1.27 -5.97
C ILE A 38 1.63 -1.10 -4.45
N GLY A 39 1.03 -2.01 -3.68
CA GLY A 39 1.02 -1.95 -2.22
C GLY A 39 2.43 -1.98 -1.61
N VAL A 40 3.29 -2.86 -2.12
CA VAL A 40 4.71 -2.92 -1.72
C VAL A 40 5.42 -1.63 -2.08
N SER A 41 5.21 -1.10 -3.29
CA SER A 41 5.84 0.16 -3.71
C SER A 41 5.42 1.33 -2.82
N ILE A 42 4.12 1.44 -2.50
CA ILE A 42 3.59 2.46 -1.58
C ILE A 42 4.21 2.31 -0.19
N PHE A 43 4.27 1.08 0.34
CA PHE A 43 4.87 0.82 1.65
C PHE A 43 6.35 1.22 1.69
N LEU A 44 7.12 0.86 0.67
CA LEU A 44 8.54 1.18 0.59
C LEU A 44 8.79 2.68 0.45
N LEU A 45 8.05 3.35 -0.44
CA LEU A 45 8.21 4.78 -0.71
C LEU A 45 7.63 5.67 0.40
N GLY A 46 6.59 5.20 1.10
CA GLY A 46 5.91 5.97 2.14
C GLY A 46 6.65 6.03 3.47
N GLY A 47 7.68 5.20 3.69
CA GLY A 47 8.45 5.16 4.94
C GLY A 47 8.27 3.87 5.74
N GLY A 48 7.62 2.83 5.19
CA GLY A 48 7.35 1.60 5.94
C GLY A 48 8.58 0.86 6.45
N ILE A 49 9.71 0.93 5.72
CA ILE A 49 11.00 0.42 6.24
C ILE A 49 11.47 1.31 7.41
N TYR A 50 11.43 2.63 7.25
CA TYR A 50 11.85 3.55 8.30
C TYR A 50 11.06 3.31 9.60
N ASP A 51 9.73 3.14 9.50
CA ASP A 51 8.86 2.85 10.64
C ASP A 51 9.26 1.58 11.38
N LEU A 52 9.60 0.51 10.64
CA LEU A 52 9.96 -0.79 11.23
C LEU A 52 11.29 -0.75 11.97
N PHE A 53 12.29 -0.04 11.44
CA PHE A 53 13.64 0.00 12.01
C PHE A 53 13.81 1.08 13.07
N MET A 54 13.26 2.28 12.83
CA MET A 54 13.49 3.43 13.70
C MET A 54 12.43 3.58 14.79
N ASN A 55 11.29 2.89 14.67
CA ASN A 55 10.17 2.98 15.63
C ASN A 55 9.86 4.44 16.02
N PRO A 56 9.50 5.30 15.06
CA PRO A 56 9.35 6.73 15.30
C PRO A 56 8.18 7.04 16.24
N LEU A 57 8.21 8.25 16.81
CA LEU A 57 7.07 8.78 17.55
C LEU A 57 5.83 8.80 16.66
N ALA A 58 4.67 8.48 17.26
CA ALA A 58 3.42 8.45 16.52
C ALA A 58 3.05 9.84 15.98
N VAL A 59 3.23 10.86 16.82
CA VAL A 59 2.85 12.27 16.62
C VAL A 59 3.82 13.13 17.42
N LEU A 60 4.10 14.35 16.95
CA LEU A 60 4.94 15.31 17.68
C LEU A 60 4.08 16.25 18.54
N PRO A 61 4.18 16.21 19.88
CA PRO A 61 3.52 17.18 20.75
C PRO A 61 4.30 18.50 20.78
N VAL A 62 3.61 19.62 20.54
CA VAL A 62 4.24 20.97 20.51
C VAL A 62 3.80 21.86 21.69
N GLY A 63 3.09 21.27 22.66
CA GLY A 63 2.53 21.98 23.81
C GLY A 63 1.10 22.50 23.58
N ALA A 64 0.44 22.87 24.68
CA ALA A 64 -0.94 23.40 24.68
C ALA A 64 -1.97 22.51 23.95
N GLY A 65 -1.80 21.18 23.98
CA GLY A 65 -2.68 20.23 23.29
C GLY A 65 -2.54 20.21 21.76
N ARG A 66 -1.52 20.88 21.20
CA ARG A 66 -1.26 20.89 19.76
C ARG A 66 -0.32 19.76 19.36
N PHE A 67 -0.62 19.19 18.20
CA PHE A 67 0.09 18.05 17.64
C PHE A 67 0.48 18.34 16.19
N LEU A 68 1.69 17.93 15.80
CA LEU A 68 2.15 17.97 14.42
C LEU A 68 2.31 16.57 13.86
N ALA A 69 1.95 16.45 12.58
CA ALA A 69 2.08 15.23 11.80
C ALA A 69 3.47 15.06 11.16
N PHE A 70 4.33 16.08 11.28
CA PHE A 70 5.70 16.10 10.77
C PHE A 70 6.63 16.81 11.75
N ILE A 71 7.94 16.66 11.55
CA ILE A 71 8.96 17.35 12.34
C ILE A 71 9.53 18.52 11.51
N PRO A 72 9.32 19.77 11.92
CA PRO A 72 9.82 20.95 11.21
C PRO A 72 11.33 20.93 11.01
N TYR A 73 11.78 21.38 9.84
CA TYR A 73 13.20 21.48 9.42
C TYR A 73 13.99 20.17 9.42
N ARG A 74 13.33 19.02 9.59
CA ARG A 74 13.97 17.70 9.61
C ARG A 74 13.40 16.79 8.54
N ILE A 75 13.94 16.91 7.33
CA ILE A 75 13.52 16.11 6.17
C ILE A 75 13.86 14.61 6.29
N ASN A 76 14.86 14.27 7.11
CA ASN A 76 15.34 12.89 7.26
C ASN A 76 14.61 12.13 8.37
N GLU A 77 13.83 12.83 9.19
CA GLU A 77 13.08 12.22 10.29
C GLU A 77 11.59 12.20 9.94
N GLN A 78 10.97 11.05 10.18
CA GLN A 78 9.55 10.85 9.87
C GLN A 78 8.80 10.42 11.12
N LEU A 79 7.57 10.89 11.27
CA LEU A 79 6.63 10.42 12.29
C LEU A 79 5.73 9.33 11.70
N LEU A 80 5.21 8.44 12.55
CA LEU A 80 4.34 7.35 12.09
C LEU A 80 3.10 7.88 11.36
N VAL A 81 2.46 8.93 11.90
CA VAL A 81 1.28 9.54 11.28
C VAL A 81 1.62 10.18 9.93
N GLY A 82 2.82 10.74 9.78
CA GLY A 82 3.30 11.32 8.53
C GLY A 82 3.51 10.25 7.47
N SER A 83 4.17 9.13 7.83
CA SER A 83 4.35 7.95 6.97
C SER A 83 3.01 7.37 6.50
N ILE A 84 2.09 7.10 7.43
CA ILE A 84 0.75 6.58 7.11
C ILE A 84 -0.01 7.56 6.20
N GLY A 85 0.05 8.87 6.50
CA GLY A 85 -0.58 9.90 5.69
C GLY A 85 -0.07 9.89 4.24
N VAL A 86 1.25 9.86 4.05
CA VAL A 86 1.87 9.81 2.71
C VAL A 86 1.52 8.50 1.99
N MET A 87 1.50 7.36 2.68
CA MET A 87 1.07 6.07 2.10
C MET A 87 -0.38 6.13 1.59
N ILE A 88 -1.29 6.76 2.33
CA ILE A 88 -2.68 6.94 1.92
C ILE A 88 -2.75 7.85 0.68
N LEU A 89 -1.99 8.95 0.65
CA LEU A 89 -1.94 9.83 -0.51
C LEU A 89 -1.42 9.08 -1.75
N TYR A 90 -0.33 8.33 -1.63
CA TYR A 90 0.18 7.49 -2.73
C TYR A 90 -0.85 6.46 -3.21
N ALA A 91 -1.62 5.85 -2.31
CA ALA A 91 -2.71 4.96 -2.69
C ALA A 91 -3.80 5.69 -3.48
N LEU A 92 -4.19 6.89 -3.07
CA LEU A 92 -5.16 7.72 -3.80
C LEU A 92 -4.63 8.14 -5.17
N GLY A 93 -3.37 8.56 -5.27
CA GLY A 93 -2.73 8.90 -6.55
C GLY A 93 -2.65 7.70 -7.50
N ALA A 94 -2.26 6.53 -7.00
CA ALA A 94 -2.23 5.29 -7.78
C ALA A 94 -3.64 4.87 -8.23
N LEU A 95 -4.65 4.97 -7.36
CA LEU A 95 -6.05 4.73 -7.72
C LEU A 95 -6.51 5.72 -8.81
N GLY A 96 -6.12 6.98 -8.70
CA GLY A 96 -6.40 8.01 -9.70
C GLY A 96 -5.88 7.64 -11.10
N LEU A 97 -4.63 7.18 -11.18
CA LEU A 97 -4.04 6.67 -12.42
C LEU A 97 -4.78 5.46 -12.98
N ILE A 98 -5.18 4.53 -12.11
CA ILE A 98 -5.95 3.35 -12.51
C ILE A 98 -7.30 3.77 -13.12
N LEU A 99 -8.01 4.71 -12.50
CA LEU A 99 -9.30 5.21 -13.01
C LEU A 99 -9.15 5.92 -14.36
N ILE A 100 -8.10 6.73 -14.53
CA ILE A 100 -7.74 7.35 -15.81
C ILE A 100 -7.49 6.28 -16.89
N TYR A 101 -6.76 5.22 -16.54
CA TYR A 101 -6.52 4.14 -17.47
C TYR A 101 -7.81 3.38 -17.85
N TYR A 102 -8.68 3.10 -16.87
CA TYR A 102 -9.96 2.43 -17.15
C TYR A 102 -10.91 3.28 -18.00
N SER A 103 -10.85 4.61 -17.88
CA SER A 103 -11.68 5.52 -18.67
C SER A 103 -11.38 5.44 -20.17
N THR A 104 -10.12 5.20 -20.53
CA THR A 104 -9.66 5.14 -21.93
C THR A 104 -9.82 3.76 -22.57
N ARG A 105 -9.67 2.68 -21.78
CA ARG A 105 -9.59 1.32 -22.33
C ARG A 105 -10.89 0.54 -22.38
N TYR A 106 -11.84 0.78 -21.47
CA TYR A 106 -12.96 -0.16 -21.23
C TYR A 106 -14.37 0.44 -21.32
N MET A 107 -14.51 1.71 -21.68
CA MET A 107 -15.80 2.40 -21.64
C MET A 107 -16.30 2.79 -23.05
N HIS A 108 -17.34 2.10 -23.52
CA HIS A 108 -18.04 2.45 -24.76
C HIS A 108 -18.94 3.69 -24.59
N ASN A 109 -19.38 3.98 -23.36
CA ASN A 109 -20.21 5.13 -23.04
C ASN A 109 -19.36 6.35 -22.68
N GLN A 110 -19.32 7.31 -23.59
CA GLN A 110 -18.49 8.53 -23.49
C GLN A 110 -18.72 9.32 -22.18
N ARG A 111 -19.97 9.44 -21.70
CA ARG A 111 -20.27 10.17 -20.45
C ARG A 111 -19.62 9.54 -19.22
N TYR A 112 -19.66 8.21 -19.11
CA TYR A 112 -19.05 7.50 -17.98
C TYR A 112 -17.52 7.56 -18.05
N ALA A 113 -16.94 7.49 -19.24
CA ALA A 113 -15.50 7.69 -19.43
C ALA A 113 -15.05 9.07 -18.93
N PHE A 114 -15.79 10.14 -19.28
CA PHE A 114 -15.47 11.49 -18.79
C PHE A 114 -15.55 11.63 -17.27
N ILE A 115 -16.57 11.04 -16.63
CA ILE A 115 -16.70 11.07 -15.16
C ILE A 115 -15.52 10.34 -14.51
N LEU A 116 -15.18 9.14 -15.00
CA LEU A 116 -14.09 8.34 -14.43
C LEU A 116 -12.73 9.03 -14.60
N MET A 117 -12.52 9.65 -15.77
CA MET A 117 -11.35 10.48 -16.05
C MET A 117 -11.26 11.67 -15.09
N GLY A 118 -12.37 12.40 -14.88
CA GLY A 118 -12.42 13.55 -13.98
C GLY A 118 -12.14 13.18 -12.52
N ILE A 119 -12.73 12.08 -12.04
CA ILE A 119 -12.46 11.56 -10.68
C ILE A 119 -10.99 11.14 -10.55
N GLY A 120 -10.48 10.37 -11.53
CA GLY A 120 -9.10 9.90 -11.50
C GLY A 120 -8.08 11.04 -11.52
N ALA A 121 -8.29 12.04 -12.37
CA ALA A 121 -7.47 13.24 -12.43
C ALA A 121 -7.52 14.04 -11.13
N SER A 122 -8.71 14.20 -10.55
CA SER A 122 -8.89 14.89 -9.27
C SER A 122 -8.13 14.20 -8.14
N LEU A 123 -8.23 12.88 -8.03
CA LEU A 123 -7.51 12.11 -7.01
C LEU A 123 -5.99 12.24 -7.15
N LEU A 124 -5.48 12.17 -8.38
CA LEU A 124 -4.06 12.34 -8.66
C LEU A 124 -3.58 13.75 -8.28
N LEU A 125 -4.32 14.79 -8.68
CA LEU A 125 -3.94 16.18 -8.39
C LEU A 125 -4.01 16.48 -6.89
N ILE A 126 -5.06 16.04 -6.20
CA ILE A 126 -5.18 16.20 -4.75
C ILE A 126 -4.03 15.50 -4.04
N SER A 127 -3.72 14.26 -4.43
CA SER A 127 -2.58 13.53 -3.87
C SER A 127 -1.27 14.29 -4.06
N PHE A 128 -1.00 14.77 -5.28
CA PHE A 128 0.23 15.48 -5.61
C PHE A 128 0.35 16.80 -4.82
N ILE A 129 -0.69 17.63 -4.85
CA ILE A 129 -0.70 18.93 -4.15
C ILE A 129 -0.53 18.74 -2.64
N MET A 130 -1.17 17.72 -2.04
CA MET A 130 -1.04 17.46 -0.61
C MET A 130 0.38 17.01 -0.23
N VAL A 131 1.01 16.13 -1.00
CA VAL A 131 2.40 15.71 -0.74
C VAL A 131 3.35 16.90 -0.86
N GLU A 132 3.22 17.72 -1.90
CA GLU A 132 4.02 18.93 -2.07
C GLU A 132 3.78 19.94 -0.93
N SER A 133 2.53 20.10 -0.49
CA SER A 133 2.20 20.99 0.63
C SER A 133 2.82 20.51 1.94
N ILE A 134 2.81 19.21 2.21
CA ILE A 134 3.47 18.62 3.38
C ILE A 134 4.98 18.87 3.32
N LEU A 135 5.62 18.63 2.17
CA LEU A 135 7.04 18.88 1.98
C LEU A 135 7.38 20.36 2.18
N PHE A 136 6.58 21.25 1.61
CA PHE A 136 6.71 22.69 1.78
C PHE A 136 6.62 23.10 3.25
N TRP A 137 5.65 22.56 4.01
CA TRP A 137 5.55 22.82 5.44
C TRP A 137 6.75 22.29 6.21
N ILE A 138 7.25 21.08 5.92
CA ILE A 138 8.47 20.57 6.58
C ILE A 138 9.66 21.53 6.41
N MET A 139 9.80 22.14 5.23
CA MET A 139 10.91 23.05 4.94
C MET A 139 10.74 24.48 5.51
N ASN A 140 9.51 24.94 5.72
CA ASN A 140 9.20 26.36 5.98
C ASN A 140 8.41 26.62 7.28
N TYR A 141 8.21 25.62 8.13
CA TYR A 141 7.42 25.73 9.37
C TYR A 141 8.19 26.40 10.50
#